data_AF-A0AA96V573-F1
#
_entry.id   AF-A0AA96V573-F1
#
_cell.length_a   1.000
_cell.length_b   1.000
_cell.length_c   1.000
_cell.angle_alpha   90.00
_cell.angle_beta   90.00
_cell.angle_gamma   90.00
#
_symmetry.space_group_name_H-M   'P 1'
#
loop_
_entity.id
_entity.type
_entity.pdbx_description
1 polymer ?
#
loop_
_entity_poly.entity_id
_entity_poly.type
_entity_poly.pdbx_seq_one_letter_code
_entity_poly.pdbx_strand_id
1 'polypeptide(L)'
;MTKNEKPEKENTPEPDFLMESVFVAESDVAAETNVTSKGLHIRIRPATANDAESIEIILSTYFLDREDIPYENFIVAEMESGKSFKIIGCAVYNRFRSPNFESFYEIHTIAVLPSYKNKGIGRQLLLALVSDILKSGEPALSTTVYTRTTSPEFFIREGFSMIENDEKKELWQECRDCAKFETCIQKALSKLVKYN
;
A
#
# COMPACT_ATOMS: atom_id res chain seq x y z
N MET A 1 4.98 -17.63 61.00
CA MET A 1 4.32 -18.26 59.84
C MET A 1 3.27 -17.27 59.33
N THR A 2 3.68 -16.19 58.67
CA THR A 2 3.76 -15.99 57.19
C THR A 2 2.45 -16.21 56.42
N LYS A 3 2.16 -15.23 55.54
CA LYS A 3 1.04 -15.01 54.59
C LYS A 3 -0.04 -14.08 55.18
N ASN A 4 -0.07 -12.76 54.96
CA ASN A 4 0.18 -11.89 53.80
C ASN A 4 -0.78 -12.10 52.60
N GLU A 5 -1.37 -10.97 52.16
CA GLU A 5 -2.14 -10.69 50.93
C GLU A 5 -3.64 -11.08 50.95
N LYS A 6 -4.62 -10.29 50.47
CA LYS A 6 -4.66 -9.11 49.57
C LYS A 6 -6.05 -8.43 49.72
N PRO A 7 -6.24 -7.14 49.38
CA PRO A 7 -7.54 -6.47 49.42
C PRO A 7 -8.39 -6.80 48.18
N GLU A 8 -9.70 -6.85 48.36
CA GLU A 8 -10.71 -6.89 47.29
C GLU A 8 -10.56 -5.65 46.40
N LYS A 9 -10.28 -5.86 45.12
CA LYS A 9 -10.28 -4.80 44.11
C LYS A 9 -11.66 -4.70 43.47
N GLU A 10 -12.12 -3.46 43.39
CA GLU A 10 -13.29 -3.00 42.67
C GLU A 10 -13.36 -3.58 41.26
N ASN A 11 -14.54 -4.09 40.93
CA ASN A 11 -14.88 -4.55 39.59
C ASN A 11 -15.49 -3.36 38.83
N THR A 12 -14.64 -2.56 38.21
CA THR A 12 -15.05 -1.56 37.22
C THR A 12 -14.88 -2.15 35.82
N PRO A 13 -15.93 -2.19 34.97
CA PRO A 13 -15.78 -2.62 33.59
C PRO A 13 -14.92 -1.60 32.82
N GLU A 14 -13.95 -2.10 32.07
CA GLU A 14 -13.12 -1.31 31.15
C GLU A 14 -14.00 -0.61 30.08
N PRO A 15 -13.62 0.59 29.62
CA PRO A 15 -14.38 1.30 28.61
C PRO A 15 -14.22 0.64 27.25
N ASP A 16 -15.35 0.30 26.64
CA ASP A 16 -15.53 0.02 25.22
C ASP A 16 -14.77 1.05 24.38
N PHE A 17 -13.68 0.63 23.76
CA PHE A 17 -13.03 1.39 22.69
C PHE A 17 -13.74 1.07 21.37
N LEU A 18 -14.97 1.58 21.23
CA LEU A 18 -15.66 1.59 19.95
C LEU A 18 -14.97 2.59 19.02
N MET A 19 -14.23 2.02 18.08
CA MET A 19 -13.56 2.68 16.98
C MET A 19 -14.60 3.24 16.00
N GLU A 20 -15.07 4.46 16.24
CA GLU A 20 -15.70 5.27 15.21
C GLU A 20 -14.62 5.90 14.31
N SER A 21 -14.52 5.41 13.07
CA SER A 21 -14.26 6.27 11.91
C SER A 21 -14.77 5.58 10.66
N VAL A 22 -16.09 5.67 10.45
CA VAL A 22 -16.76 5.37 9.19
C VAL A 22 -16.36 6.45 8.19
N PHE A 23 -15.65 6.07 7.12
CA PHE A 23 -15.47 6.94 5.95
C PHE A 23 -16.44 6.49 4.87
N VAL A 24 -17.42 7.35 4.60
CA VAL A 24 -18.37 7.23 3.48
C VAL A 24 -17.68 7.74 2.21
N ALA A 25 -17.76 6.97 1.13
CA ALA A 25 -17.47 7.47 -0.21
C ALA A 25 -18.80 7.47 -0.98
N GLU A 26 -19.33 8.65 -1.25
CA GLU A 26 -20.51 8.82 -2.10
C GLU A 26 -20.14 8.65 -3.58
N SER A 27 -21.11 8.13 -4.34
CA SER A 27 -21.07 7.73 -5.73
C SER A 27 -20.98 8.88 -6.74
N ASP A 28 -20.26 8.60 -7.84
CA ASP A 28 -20.37 9.17 -9.19
C ASP A 28 -20.29 10.69 -9.40
N VAL A 29 -19.06 11.21 -9.43
CA VAL A 29 -18.52 12.16 -10.43
C VAL A 29 -16.99 11.92 -10.48
N ALA A 30 -16.35 12.02 -11.66
CA ALA A 30 -14.89 11.97 -11.82
C ALA A 30 -14.18 12.84 -10.76
N ALA A 31 -13.62 12.21 -9.73
CA ALA A 31 -13.07 12.91 -8.57
C ALA A 31 -11.55 13.04 -8.70
N GLU A 32 -11.10 14.14 -9.31
CA GLU A 32 -9.81 14.73 -8.99
C GLU A 32 -9.84 15.11 -7.50
N THR A 33 -9.26 14.27 -6.65
CA THR A 33 -9.24 14.47 -5.20
C THR A 33 -8.17 15.49 -4.82
N ASN A 34 -8.50 16.78 -4.95
CA ASN A 34 -7.66 17.87 -4.49
C ASN A 34 -7.77 18.04 -2.97
N VAL A 35 -6.71 17.68 -2.22
CA VAL A 35 -6.57 18.03 -0.81
C VAL A 35 -5.54 19.15 -0.65
N THR A 36 -6.03 20.35 -0.37
CA THR A 36 -5.24 21.56 -0.13
C THR A 36 -4.68 21.58 1.30
N SER A 37 -3.48 21.04 1.47
CA SER A 37 -2.61 21.44 2.58
C SER A 37 -1.61 22.46 2.04
N LYS A 38 -1.77 23.74 2.42
CA LYS A 38 -0.95 24.92 2.05
C LYS A 38 0.05 24.67 0.89
N GLY A 39 -0.43 24.84 -0.34
CA GLY A 39 0.40 25.18 -1.51
C GLY A 39 0.92 24.05 -2.40
N LEU A 40 0.52 22.79 -2.20
CA LEU A 40 0.87 21.70 -3.13
C LEU A 40 -0.38 21.15 -3.81
N HIS A 41 -0.56 21.42 -5.10
CA HIS A 41 -1.58 20.76 -5.93
C HIS A 41 -1.00 19.46 -6.47
N ILE A 42 -1.49 18.34 -5.95
CA ILE A 42 -1.06 17.00 -6.30
C ILE A 42 -2.24 16.28 -6.94
N ARG A 43 -2.04 15.74 -8.13
CA ARG A 43 -3.00 14.95 -8.87
C ARG A 43 -2.51 13.51 -8.98
N ILE A 44 -3.37 12.55 -8.64
CA ILE A 44 -3.12 11.13 -8.87
C ILE A 44 -3.79 10.74 -10.20
N ARG A 45 -3.02 10.17 -11.12
CA ARG A 45 -3.52 9.77 -12.45
C ARG A 45 -2.80 8.55 -13.00
N PRO A 46 -3.38 7.82 -13.98
CA PRO A 46 -2.64 6.85 -14.77
C PRO A 46 -1.42 7.49 -15.44
N ALA A 47 -0.35 6.70 -15.57
CA ALA A 47 0.84 7.06 -16.29
C ALA A 47 0.60 7.05 -17.80
N THR A 48 1.44 7.81 -18.50
CA THR A 48 1.54 7.88 -19.96
C THR A 48 2.97 7.55 -20.36
N ALA A 49 3.21 7.29 -21.65
CA ALA A 49 4.57 7.06 -22.16
C ALA A 49 5.55 8.20 -21.84
N ASN A 50 5.05 9.44 -21.67
CA ASN A 50 5.87 10.60 -21.31
C ASN A 50 6.36 10.59 -19.86
N ASP A 51 5.75 9.77 -18.99
CA ASP A 51 6.12 9.68 -17.58
C ASP A 51 7.27 8.69 -17.33
N ALA A 52 7.65 7.89 -18.34
CA ALA A 52 8.62 6.81 -18.23
C ALA A 52 9.95 7.23 -17.60
N GLU A 53 10.55 8.33 -18.09
CA GLU A 53 11.81 8.86 -17.55
C GLU A 53 11.68 9.24 -16.07
N SER A 54 10.57 9.87 -15.70
CA SER A 54 10.35 10.27 -14.31
C SER A 54 10.10 9.08 -13.38
N ILE A 55 9.40 8.05 -13.86
CA ILE A 55 9.19 6.80 -13.14
C ILE A 55 10.56 6.13 -12.90
N GLU A 56 11.40 5.99 -13.92
CA GLU A 56 12.72 5.36 -13.80
C GLU A 56 13.63 6.10 -12.79
N ILE A 57 13.60 7.43 -12.79
CA ILE A 57 14.32 8.23 -11.78
C ILE A 57 13.85 7.91 -10.36
N ILE A 58 12.53 7.79 -10.16
CA ILE A 58 11.95 7.48 -8.84
C ILE A 58 12.31 6.06 -8.40
N LEU A 59 12.20 5.06 -9.29
CA LEU A 59 12.58 3.67 -9.00
C LEU A 59 14.06 3.57 -8.64
N SER A 60 14.93 4.19 -9.45
CA SER A 60 16.38 4.23 -9.23
C SER A 60 16.76 4.86 -7.89
N THR A 61 16.01 5.86 -7.42
CA THR A 61 16.23 6.51 -6.11
C THR A 61 16.12 5.51 -4.95
N TYR A 62 15.34 4.45 -5.12
CA TYR A 62 15.11 3.41 -4.12
C TYR A 62 15.71 2.05 -4.49
N PHE A 63 16.46 1.97 -5.59
CA PHE A 63 16.97 0.72 -6.16
C PHE A 63 15.86 -0.32 -6.40
N LEU A 64 14.71 0.15 -6.88
CA LEU A 64 13.57 -0.69 -7.22
C LEU A 64 13.62 -1.08 -8.70
N ASP A 65 13.12 -2.27 -9.01
CA ASP A 65 12.94 -2.76 -10.37
C ASP A 65 11.44 -2.81 -10.70
N ARG A 66 11.09 -2.49 -11.95
CA ARG A 66 9.73 -2.61 -12.47
C ARG A 66 9.33 -4.05 -12.79
N GLU A 67 10.27 -5.01 -12.82
CA GLU A 67 10.01 -6.42 -13.16
C GLU A 67 9.22 -6.57 -14.47
N ASP A 68 9.67 -5.86 -15.51
CA ASP A 68 9.05 -5.82 -16.84
C ASP A 68 7.63 -5.25 -16.93
N ILE A 69 7.10 -4.65 -15.86
CA ILE A 69 5.79 -3.99 -15.89
C ILE A 69 5.84 -2.77 -16.84
N PRO A 70 4.89 -2.65 -17.80
CA PRO A 70 4.80 -1.49 -18.69
C PRO A 70 4.55 -0.18 -17.93
N TYR A 71 5.11 0.92 -18.41
CA TYR A 71 4.95 2.23 -17.76
C TYR A 71 3.49 2.67 -17.69
N GLU A 72 2.69 2.29 -18.68
CA GLU A 72 1.26 2.64 -18.77
C GLU A 72 0.42 2.01 -17.66
N ASN A 73 0.94 0.97 -17.00
CA ASN A 73 0.27 0.32 -15.87
C ASN A 73 0.55 1.05 -14.54
N PHE A 74 1.48 2.00 -14.50
CA PHE A 74 1.74 2.77 -13.31
C PHE A 74 0.65 3.82 -13.06
N ILE A 75 0.44 4.12 -11.79
CA ILE A 75 -0.26 5.31 -11.31
C ILE A 75 0.81 6.28 -10.82
N VAL A 76 0.70 7.55 -11.20
CA VAL A 76 1.66 8.59 -10.85
C VAL A 76 1.02 9.68 -9.99
N ALA A 77 1.82 10.22 -9.08
CA ALA A 77 1.52 11.44 -8.36
C ALA A 77 2.22 12.60 -9.05
N GLU A 78 1.43 13.46 -9.67
CA GLU A 78 1.88 14.62 -10.41
C GLU A 78 1.67 15.87 -9.59
N MET A 79 2.69 16.71 -9.51
CA MET A 79 2.64 17.99 -8.81
C MET A 79 2.73 19.13 -9.80
N GLU A 80 1.86 20.13 -9.62
CA GLU A 80 1.96 21.40 -10.32
C GLU A 80 3.05 22.28 -9.67
N SER A 81 3.98 22.77 -10.49
CA SER A 81 5.05 23.67 -10.08
C SER A 81 5.10 24.87 -11.03
N GLY A 82 4.21 25.84 -10.82
CA GLY A 82 4.11 27.03 -11.66
C GLY A 82 3.46 26.70 -13.00
N LYS A 83 4.22 26.70 -14.10
CA LYS A 83 3.72 26.34 -15.45
C LYS A 83 4.11 24.92 -15.90
N SER A 84 4.80 24.16 -15.05
CA SER A 84 5.24 22.80 -15.35
C SER A 84 4.65 21.81 -14.37
N PHE A 85 4.55 20.57 -14.83
CA PHE A 85 4.16 19.43 -14.02
C PHE A 85 5.39 18.56 -13.76
N LYS A 86 5.44 17.96 -12.57
CA LYS A 86 6.52 17.05 -12.19
C LYS A 86 5.93 15.81 -11.54
N ILE A 87 6.37 14.64 -11.99
CA ILE A 87 6.05 13.39 -11.30
C ILE A 87 6.90 13.29 -10.04
N ILE A 88 6.24 13.16 -8.90
CA ILE A 88 6.85 13.13 -7.57
C ILE A 88 6.64 11.80 -6.85
N GLY A 89 5.84 10.90 -7.42
CA GLY A 89 5.67 9.54 -6.94
C GLY A 89 5.07 8.65 -8.01
N CYS A 90 5.28 7.34 -7.87
CA CYS A 90 4.72 6.32 -8.74
C CYS A 90 4.31 5.11 -7.90
N ALA A 91 3.35 4.37 -8.41
CA ALA A 91 2.87 3.15 -7.79
C ALA A 91 2.35 2.19 -8.86
N VAL A 92 2.50 0.89 -8.62
CA VAL A 92 1.94 -0.14 -9.49
C VAL A 92 1.64 -1.39 -8.67
N TYR A 93 0.65 -2.15 -9.11
CA TYR A 93 0.35 -3.47 -8.58
C TYR A 93 0.58 -4.51 -9.68
N ASN A 94 0.82 -5.75 -9.26
CA ASN A 94 0.91 -6.89 -10.16
C ASN A 94 -0.07 -7.98 -9.70
N ARG A 95 -0.56 -8.77 -10.65
CA ARG A 95 -1.44 -9.91 -10.38
C ARG A 95 -0.65 -11.19 -10.57
N PHE A 96 -0.29 -11.81 -9.47
CA PHE A 96 0.46 -13.06 -9.47
C PHE A 96 -0.46 -14.26 -9.46
N ARG A 97 0.05 -15.40 -9.95
CA ARG A 97 -0.55 -16.71 -9.80
C ARG A 97 0.43 -17.59 -9.04
N SER A 98 0.02 -18.08 -7.88
CA SER A 98 0.80 -19.08 -7.16
C SER A 98 0.40 -20.49 -7.63
N PRO A 99 1.31 -21.47 -7.64
CA PRO A 99 0.97 -22.87 -7.90
C PRO A 99 -0.03 -23.44 -6.88
N ASN A 100 0.00 -22.95 -5.64
CA ASN A 100 -0.78 -23.48 -4.51
C ASN A 100 -1.97 -22.59 -4.12
N PHE A 101 -2.11 -21.40 -4.71
CA PHE A 101 -3.16 -20.43 -4.41
C PHE A 101 -3.87 -19.97 -5.67
N GLU A 102 -5.09 -19.44 -5.50
CA GLU A 102 -5.71 -18.61 -6.51
C GLU A 102 -4.86 -17.37 -6.80
N SER A 103 -5.18 -16.67 -7.90
CA SER A 103 -4.44 -15.45 -8.24
C SER A 103 -4.60 -14.40 -7.15
N PHE A 104 -3.52 -13.69 -6.82
CA PHE A 104 -3.52 -12.64 -5.81
C PHE A 104 -2.93 -11.34 -6.36
N TYR A 105 -3.22 -10.23 -5.69
CA TYR A 105 -2.71 -8.92 -6.06
C TYR A 105 -1.58 -8.52 -5.11
N GLU A 106 -0.42 -8.16 -5.66
CA GLU A 106 0.69 -7.56 -4.93
C GLU A 106 0.76 -6.07 -5.26
N ILE A 107 0.78 -5.22 -4.23
CA ILE A 107 1.24 -3.84 -4.36
C ILE A 107 2.76 -3.91 -4.54
N HIS A 108 3.17 -3.88 -5.81
CA HIS A 108 4.54 -4.12 -6.26
C HIS A 108 5.46 -2.96 -5.94
N THR A 109 5.03 -1.75 -6.29
CA THR A 109 5.78 -0.51 -6.00
C THR A 109 4.86 0.55 -5.44
N ILE A 110 5.33 1.23 -4.38
CA ILE A 110 4.90 2.57 -4.01
C ILE A 110 6.16 3.36 -3.67
N ALA A 111 6.47 4.37 -4.48
CA ALA A 111 7.64 5.21 -4.29
C ALA A 111 7.27 6.68 -4.44
N VAL A 112 7.82 7.51 -3.54
CA VAL A 112 7.64 8.97 -3.54
C VAL A 112 9.00 9.60 -3.41
N LEU A 113 9.34 10.59 -4.22
CA LEU A 113 10.62 11.30 -4.14
C LEU A 113 10.90 11.77 -2.69
N PRO A 114 12.15 11.65 -2.18
CA PRO A 114 12.48 11.93 -0.78
C PRO A 114 11.97 13.30 -0.27
N SER A 115 12.11 14.36 -1.08
CA SER A 115 11.69 15.73 -0.76
C SER A 115 10.16 15.91 -0.61
N TYR A 116 9.37 14.90 -0.99
CA TYR A 116 7.91 14.91 -0.95
C TYR A 116 7.33 13.86 0.01
N LYS A 117 8.17 13.11 0.73
CA LYS A 117 7.69 12.17 1.76
C LYS A 117 6.93 12.88 2.88
N ASN A 118 6.11 12.10 3.59
CA ASN A 118 5.31 12.54 4.75
C ASN A 118 4.27 13.63 4.44
N LYS A 119 3.85 13.75 3.17
CA LYS A 119 2.78 14.65 2.71
C LYS A 119 1.49 13.92 2.31
N GLY A 120 1.33 12.65 2.69
CA GLY A 120 0.17 11.84 2.36
C GLY A 120 0.13 11.27 0.92
N ILE A 121 1.12 11.56 0.08
CA ILE A 121 1.16 11.11 -1.33
C ILE A 121 1.16 9.58 -1.45
N GLY A 122 1.98 8.89 -0.64
CA GLY A 122 2.03 7.42 -0.66
C GLY A 122 0.68 6.78 -0.34
N ARG A 123 -0.09 7.37 0.59
CA ARG A 123 -1.45 6.94 0.93
C ARG A 123 -2.40 7.15 -0.26
N GLN A 124 -2.33 8.31 -0.92
CA GLN A 124 -3.17 8.58 -2.10
C GLN A 124 -2.88 7.59 -3.25
N LEU A 125 -1.60 7.27 -3.50
CA LEU A 125 -1.19 6.26 -4.47
C LEU A 125 -1.71 4.86 -4.09
N LEU A 126 -1.58 4.47 -2.81
CA LEU A 126 -2.10 3.19 -2.32
C LEU A 126 -3.61 3.06 -2.53
N LEU A 127 -4.37 4.11 -2.18
CA LEU A 127 -5.81 4.13 -2.36
C LEU A 127 -6.20 4.01 -3.84
N ALA A 128 -5.48 4.67 -4.73
CA ALA A 128 -5.69 4.56 -6.17
C ALA A 128 -5.43 3.13 -6.67
N LEU A 129 -4.34 2.48 -6.25
CA LEU A 129 -4.07 1.08 -6.59
C LEU A 129 -5.17 0.15 -6.07
N VAL A 130 -5.58 0.29 -4.81
CA VAL A 130 -6.65 -0.55 -4.22
C VAL A 130 -7.96 -0.36 -4.98
N SER A 131 -8.30 0.88 -5.35
CA SER A 131 -9.49 1.14 -6.17
C SER A 131 -9.40 0.47 -7.54
N ASP A 132 -8.24 0.49 -8.18
CA ASP A 132 -8.03 -0.10 -9.50
C ASP A 132 -8.05 -1.63 -9.44
N ILE A 133 -7.43 -2.22 -8.41
CA ILE A 133 -7.48 -3.66 -8.12
C ILE A 133 -8.92 -4.13 -7.97
N LEU A 134 -9.72 -3.44 -7.15
CA LEU A 134 -11.13 -3.77 -6.96
C LEU A 134 -11.89 -3.71 -8.29
N LYS A 135 -11.68 -2.67 -9.11
CA LYS A 135 -12.29 -2.54 -10.46
C LYS A 135 -11.84 -3.61 -11.45
N SER A 136 -10.60 -4.07 -11.35
CA SER A 136 -10.04 -5.10 -12.22
C SER A 136 -10.43 -6.52 -11.80
N GLY A 137 -10.88 -6.71 -10.56
CA GLY A 137 -11.31 -8.00 -10.06
C GLY A 137 -12.54 -8.50 -10.80
N GLU A 138 -12.63 -9.83 -10.95
CA GLU A 138 -13.92 -10.53 -11.08
C GLU A 138 -14.91 -9.98 -10.02
N PRO A 139 -16.25 -10.14 -10.15
CA PRO A 139 -17.28 -9.49 -9.33
C PRO A 139 -17.29 -9.81 -7.82
N ALA A 140 -16.15 -10.13 -7.22
CA ALA A 140 -15.90 -10.25 -5.81
C ALA A 140 -16.03 -8.88 -5.11
N LEU A 141 -16.90 -8.86 -4.09
CA LEU A 141 -17.09 -7.72 -3.18
C LEU A 141 -15.85 -7.42 -2.31
N SER A 142 -14.85 -8.30 -2.33
CA SER A 142 -13.62 -8.13 -1.56
C SER A 142 -12.48 -8.98 -2.09
N THR A 143 -11.24 -8.52 -1.89
CA THR A 143 -10.03 -9.29 -2.19
C THR A 143 -8.93 -8.98 -1.18
N THR A 144 -7.97 -9.88 -1.01
CA THR A 144 -6.78 -9.63 -0.18
C THR A 144 -5.66 -9.12 -1.07
N VAL A 145 -5.07 -7.98 -0.69
CA VAL A 145 -3.87 -7.44 -1.32
C VAL A 145 -2.66 -7.72 -0.44
N TYR A 146 -1.54 -8.01 -1.08
CA TYR A 146 -0.27 -8.33 -0.43
C TYR A 146 0.81 -7.32 -0.82
N THR A 147 1.91 -7.26 -0.08
CA THR A 147 3.10 -6.49 -0.45
C THR A 147 4.35 -7.07 0.20
N ARG A 148 5.49 -7.00 -0.50
CA ARG A 148 6.83 -7.19 0.06
C ARG A 148 7.53 -5.85 0.16
N THR A 149 7.99 -5.48 1.36
CA THR A 149 8.55 -4.14 1.58
C THR A 149 9.65 -4.09 2.63
N THR A 150 10.57 -3.14 2.50
CA THR A 150 11.53 -2.76 3.54
C THR A 150 11.01 -1.63 4.44
N SER A 151 9.80 -1.11 4.18
CA SER A 151 9.16 -0.03 4.94
C SER A 151 7.78 -0.46 5.48
N PRO A 152 7.71 -1.50 6.33
CA PRO A 152 6.44 -2.09 6.78
C PRO A 152 5.57 -1.10 7.56
N GLU A 153 6.17 -0.13 8.25
CA GLU A 153 5.46 0.84 9.09
C GLU A 153 4.50 1.71 8.28
N PHE A 154 4.81 1.96 6.99
CA PHE A 154 3.88 2.65 6.10
C PHE A 154 2.59 1.86 5.91
N PHE A 155 2.71 0.57 5.57
CA PHE A 155 1.56 -0.29 5.30
C PHE A 155 0.78 -0.63 6.58
N ILE A 156 1.46 -0.81 7.71
CA ILE A 156 0.80 -1.05 9.02
C ILE A 156 -0.12 0.13 9.38
N ARG A 157 0.32 1.38 9.17
CA ARG A 157 -0.54 2.56 9.38
C ARG A 157 -1.75 2.60 8.46
N GLU A 158 -1.65 2.00 7.28
CA GLU A 158 -2.75 1.87 6.32
C GLU A 158 -3.58 0.60 6.54
N GLY A 159 -3.40 -0.10 7.67
CA GLY A 159 -4.22 -1.23 8.09
C GLY A 159 -3.78 -2.59 7.52
N PHE A 160 -2.55 -2.70 7.03
CA PHE A 160 -1.97 -4.01 6.70
C PHE A 160 -1.47 -4.72 7.95
N SER A 161 -1.54 -6.05 7.92
CA SER A 161 -1.00 -6.92 8.97
C SER A 161 0.18 -7.72 8.41
N MET A 162 1.17 -7.97 9.27
CA MET A 162 2.29 -8.86 8.93
C MET A 162 1.77 -10.27 8.65
N ILE A 163 2.35 -10.93 7.65
CA ILE A 163 2.11 -12.36 7.40
C ILE A 163 3.34 -13.19 7.77
N GLU A 164 3.13 -14.47 8.01
CA GLU A 164 4.18 -15.41 8.38
C GLU A 164 5.10 -15.75 7.19
N ASN A 165 6.32 -16.16 7.51
CA ASN A 165 7.33 -16.50 6.50
C ASN A 165 6.91 -17.70 5.63
N ASP A 166 6.16 -18.64 6.18
CA ASP A 166 5.66 -19.80 5.43
C ASP A 166 4.65 -19.36 4.37
N GLU A 167 3.70 -18.49 4.74
CA GLU A 167 2.76 -17.86 3.80
C GLU A 167 3.49 -17.05 2.72
N LYS A 168 4.55 -16.31 3.10
CA LYS A 168 5.40 -15.59 2.14
C LYS A 168 6.06 -16.55 1.12
N LYS A 169 6.57 -17.71 1.53
CA LYS A 169 7.12 -18.73 0.62
C LYS A 169 6.03 -19.39 -0.24
N GLU A 170 4.80 -19.39 0.23
CA GLU A 170 3.65 -19.92 -0.49
C GLU A 170 3.14 -18.99 -1.60
N LEU A 171 3.14 -17.68 -1.34
CA LEU A 171 2.70 -16.64 -2.26
C LEU A 171 3.74 -16.36 -3.36
N TRP A 172 5.03 -16.20 -3.01
CA TRP A 172 6.08 -15.81 -3.94
C TRP A 172 7.10 -16.93 -4.17
N GLN A 173 7.15 -17.44 -5.39
CA GLN A 173 8.14 -18.47 -5.77
C GLN A 173 9.58 -17.98 -5.57
N GLU A 174 9.87 -16.72 -5.91
CA GLU A 174 11.18 -16.12 -5.67
C GLU A 174 11.57 -16.13 -4.20
N CYS A 175 10.60 -16.00 -3.28
CA CYS A 175 10.87 -16.11 -1.87
C CYS A 175 11.11 -17.56 -1.44
N ARG A 176 10.36 -18.50 -2.00
CA ARG A 176 10.54 -19.95 -1.75
C ARG A 176 11.93 -20.43 -2.17
N ASP A 177 12.38 -20.01 -3.35
CA ASP A 177 13.61 -20.48 -3.98
C ASP A 177 14.84 -19.62 -3.59
N CYS A 178 14.66 -18.57 -2.78
CA CYS A 178 15.73 -17.66 -2.40
C CYS A 178 16.67 -18.27 -1.34
N ALA A 179 17.92 -18.52 -1.74
CA ALA A 179 18.98 -18.96 -0.84
C ALA A 179 19.29 -18.00 0.33
N LYS A 180 18.87 -16.73 0.23
CA LYS A 180 19.07 -15.68 1.25
C LYS A 180 17.80 -15.38 2.05
N PHE A 181 16.74 -16.19 1.93
CA PHE A 181 15.44 -15.90 2.53
C PHE A 181 15.52 -15.62 4.04
N GLU A 182 16.29 -16.42 4.78
CA GLU A 182 16.44 -16.29 6.24
C GLU A 182 17.09 -14.96 6.67
N THR A 183 17.79 -14.29 5.75
CA THR A 183 18.41 -12.97 5.97
C THR A 183 17.67 -11.83 5.26
N CYS A 184 16.54 -12.14 4.62
CA CYS A 184 15.76 -11.17 3.86
C CYS A 184 15.19 -10.10 4.80
N ILE A 185 15.52 -8.84 4.52
CA ILE A 185 15.02 -7.70 5.29
C ILE A 185 13.59 -7.30 4.89
N GLN A 186 13.12 -7.71 3.71
CA GLN A 186 11.77 -7.40 3.26
C GLN A 186 10.74 -8.20 4.08
N LYS A 187 9.78 -7.47 4.64
CA LYS A 187 8.61 -8.01 5.33
C LYS A 187 7.48 -8.19 4.34
N ALA A 188 6.65 -9.20 4.56
CA ALA A 188 5.43 -9.40 3.81
C ALA A 188 4.23 -9.00 4.67
N LEU A 189 3.27 -8.33 4.06
CA LEU A 189 2.05 -7.89 4.72
C LEU A 189 0.84 -8.12 3.82
N SER A 190 -0.34 -8.24 4.43
CA SER A 190 -1.61 -8.40 3.74
C SER A 190 -2.69 -7.48 4.31
N LYS A 191 -3.70 -7.17 3.47
CA LYS A 191 -4.90 -6.44 3.87
C LYS A 191 -6.09 -6.93 3.07
N LEU A 192 -7.20 -7.22 3.76
CA LEU A 192 -8.49 -7.42 3.11
C LEU A 192 -9.06 -6.06 2.68
N VAL A 193 -9.31 -5.89 1.38
CA VAL A 193 -9.96 -4.71 0.80
C VAL A 193 -11.32 -5.09 0.25
N LYS A 194 -12.29 -4.18 0.34
CA LYS A 194 -13.69 -4.43 -0.03
C LYS A 194 -14.22 -3.32 -0.91
N TYR A 195 -15.11 -3.69 -1.84
CA TYR A 195 -16.07 -2.77 -2.42
C TYR A 195 -17.03 -2.32 -1.33
N ASN A 196 -17.23 -1.00 -1.23
CA ASN A 196 -18.27 -0.41 -0.39
C ASN A 196 -19.53 -0.19 -1.22
#